data_AF-A0A1S8CQH9-F1
#
_entry.id   AF-A0A1S8CQH9-F1
#
_cell.length_a   1.000
_cell.length_b   1.000
_cell.length_c   1.000
_cell.angle_alpha   90.00
_cell.angle_beta   90.00
_cell.angle_gamma   90.00
#
_symmetry.space_group_name_H-M   'P 1'
#
loop_
_entity.id
_entity.type
_entity.pdbx_description
1 polymer ?
#
loop_
_entity_poly.entity_id
_entity_poly.type
_entity_poly.pdbx_seq_one_letter_code
_entity_poly.pdbx_strand_id
1 'polypeptide(L)'
;MILGFGNNIRSALAADINSTQTVIAVMPGTGALFAKTLQAEASLVNPSYTSTLYSKLTLTDELETVFEICHLVSVSGDNLTVIRGQEMTKAKGWSLNDVVSNFPTRGSENNFVQIEDLQSGKYLSATAGGSANALTVSIPSTFYVNGGNTFALRAPLLVTPTQTNTGAVTVQLTVSGRVVGTYPILKGVNSPLEAGDITVSIPVIITFSSELSCFFMTNPGRGLVDSGAFLLKANNLSDLPNTNTARTNLGLGSMATQNTNNVMITGGTIHTTGEITSDGSISSSGKITTLGGVTSAGDITTSSGIFDKGQRVYSFNNPPPYPVTSVNGITGNVSTGTASLGITGWSRDAATGMIEQWGIITRTGYVTPVSFPTTFPNRCVGVFLTLNTTISNLADSTNNLRAVDTYNGGFTYASAGVAEISAFWMAKGY
;
A
#
# COMPACT_ATOMS: atom_id res chain seq x y z
N MET A 1 16.61 -50.03 -31.89
CA MET A 1 17.40 -50.38 -33.10
C MET A 1 16.50 -50.05 -34.28
N ILE A 2 17.00 -49.39 -35.31
CA ILE A 2 16.17 -48.99 -36.47
C ILE A 2 16.50 -49.86 -37.68
N LEU A 3 15.53 -50.02 -38.58
CA LEU A 3 15.71 -50.73 -39.84
C LEU A 3 16.59 -49.90 -40.79
N GLY A 4 17.55 -50.57 -41.40
CA GLY A 4 18.46 -50.04 -42.40
C GLY A 4 18.29 -50.77 -43.74
N PHE A 5 18.47 -50.01 -44.81
CA PHE A 5 18.05 -50.41 -46.14
C PHE A 5 19.20 -50.42 -47.13
N GLY A 6 19.23 -51.43 -47.99
CA GLY A 6 20.06 -51.46 -49.17
C GLY A 6 19.44 -50.69 -50.31
N ASN A 7 20.01 -50.83 -51.51
CA ASN A 7 19.38 -50.35 -52.72
C ASN A 7 19.19 -51.52 -53.68
N ASN A 8 18.15 -52.33 -53.42
CA ASN A 8 17.91 -53.57 -54.16
C ASN A 8 19.15 -54.47 -54.22
N ILE A 9 19.68 -54.81 -53.04
CA ILE A 9 20.93 -55.57 -52.91
C ILE A 9 20.62 -57.06 -53.07
N ARG A 10 21.44 -57.73 -53.88
CA ARG A 10 21.36 -59.18 -54.14
C ARG A 10 22.76 -59.78 -54.14
N SER A 11 22.89 -60.96 -53.55
CA SER A 11 24.03 -61.86 -53.66
C SER A 11 23.54 -63.31 -53.60
N ALA A 12 24.47 -64.26 -53.56
CA ALA A 12 24.23 -65.66 -53.36
C ALA A 12 25.05 -66.19 -52.17
N LEU A 13 24.59 -67.28 -51.56
CA LEU A 13 25.34 -68.01 -50.54
C LEU A 13 26.60 -68.62 -51.15
N ALA A 14 27.72 -68.50 -50.45
CA ALA A 14 29.02 -69.06 -50.85
C ALA A 14 29.26 -70.49 -50.34
N ALA A 15 28.33 -71.05 -49.57
CA ALA A 15 28.34 -72.44 -49.09
C ALA A 15 26.93 -72.87 -48.66
N ASP A 16 26.70 -74.18 -48.58
CA ASP A 16 25.50 -74.72 -47.93
C ASP A 16 25.45 -74.28 -46.47
N ILE A 17 24.25 -73.96 -45.99
CA ILE A 17 23.99 -73.65 -44.58
C ILE A 17 22.86 -74.52 -44.04
N ASN A 18 22.91 -74.79 -42.74
CA ASN A 18 21.84 -75.45 -42.00
C ASN A 18 20.97 -74.43 -41.23
N SER A 19 19.94 -74.93 -40.54
CA SER A 19 18.97 -74.11 -39.80
C SER A 19 19.49 -73.50 -38.49
N THR A 20 20.66 -73.91 -37.98
CA THR A 20 21.22 -73.38 -36.73
C THR A 20 22.35 -72.38 -36.95
N GLN A 21 22.93 -72.32 -38.17
CA GLN A 21 23.96 -71.35 -38.51
C GLN A 21 23.42 -69.91 -38.51
N THR A 22 24.07 -69.06 -37.74
CA THR A 22 23.79 -67.61 -37.62
C THR A 22 24.82 -66.74 -38.33
N VAL A 23 25.92 -67.33 -38.81
CA VAL A 23 26.88 -66.68 -39.70
C VAL A 23 26.75 -67.33 -41.06
N ILE A 24 26.35 -66.56 -42.07
CA ILE A 24 26.18 -67.02 -43.44
C ILE A 24 27.22 -66.31 -44.32
N ALA A 25 27.91 -67.05 -45.17
CA ALA A 25 28.88 -66.51 -46.11
C ALA A 25 28.18 -66.18 -47.44
N VAL A 26 28.38 -64.98 -47.95
CA VAL A 26 27.94 -64.59 -49.31
C VAL A 26 29.10 -64.64 -50.29
N MET A 27 28.79 -64.60 -51.59
CA MET A 27 29.82 -64.64 -52.64
C MET A 27 30.90 -63.56 -52.42
N PRO A 28 32.18 -63.87 -52.69
CA PRO A 28 33.29 -62.97 -52.41
C PRO A 28 33.10 -61.54 -52.94
N GLY A 29 33.40 -60.55 -52.09
CA GLY A 29 33.29 -59.13 -52.41
C GLY A 29 31.88 -58.54 -52.31
N THR A 30 30.86 -59.36 -52.07
CA THR A 30 29.46 -58.87 -51.99
C THR A 30 29.03 -58.49 -50.58
N GLY A 31 29.76 -58.90 -49.54
CA GLY A 31 29.47 -58.52 -48.14
C GLY A 31 29.45 -57.00 -47.93
N ALA A 32 30.29 -56.27 -48.67
CA ALA A 32 30.33 -54.80 -48.64
C ALA A 32 28.99 -54.14 -49.04
N LEU A 33 28.18 -54.80 -49.86
CA LEU A 33 26.84 -54.32 -50.19
C LEU A 33 25.95 -54.37 -48.94
N PHE A 34 25.92 -55.51 -48.25
CA PHE A 34 25.15 -55.69 -47.03
C PHE A 34 25.65 -54.81 -45.88
N ALA A 35 26.95 -54.56 -45.78
CA ALA A 35 27.49 -53.65 -44.77
C ALA A 35 26.88 -52.24 -44.87
N LYS A 36 26.57 -51.77 -46.09
CA LYS A 36 25.92 -50.47 -46.29
C LYS A 36 24.55 -50.42 -45.63
N THR A 37 23.78 -51.52 -45.61
CA THR A 37 22.45 -51.53 -44.99
C THR A 37 22.47 -51.28 -43.48
N LEU A 38 23.62 -51.47 -42.84
CA LEU A 38 23.84 -51.19 -41.42
C LEU A 38 24.44 -49.79 -41.17
N GLN A 39 24.48 -48.93 -42.19
CA GLN A 39 24.97 -47.56 -42.09
C GLN A 39 23.84 -46.56 -42.37
N ALA A 40 23.72 -45.57 -41.49
CA ALA A 40 22.76 -44.47 -41.67
C ALA A 40 23.09 -43.65 -42.91
N GLU A 41 22.05 -43.14 -43.56
CA GLU A 41 22.21 -42.21 -44.68
C GLU A 41 22.71 -40.85 -44.16
N ALA A 42 23.74 -40.27 -44.78
CA ALA A 42 24.40 -39.07 -44.29
C ALA A 42 23.44 -37.89 -44.09
N SER A 43 22.45 -37.72 -44.98
CA SER A 43 21.42 -36.67 -44.89
C SER A 43 20.42 -36.89 -43.74
N LEU A 44 20.37 -38.10 -43.18
CA LEU A 44 19.45 -38.50 -42.11
C LEU A 44 20.14 -38.74 -40.76
N VAL A 45 21.43 -38.42 -40.66
CA VAL A 45 22.16 -38.42 -39.39
C VAL A 45 21.77 -37.18 -38.60
N ASN A 46 21.26 -37.38 -37.37
CA ASN A 46 21.23 -36.34 -36.37
C ASN A 46 22.48 -36.51 -35.47
N PRO A 47 23.40 -35.54 -35.40
CA PRO A 47 24.61 -35.64 -34.58
C PRO A 47 24.34 -35.83 -33.07
N SER A 48 23.13 -35.51 -32.60
CA SER A 48 22.73 -35.62 -31.20
C SER A 48 22.29 -37.03 -30.80
N TYR A 49 22.10 -37.93 -31.78
CA TYR A 49 21.57 -39.27 -31.55
C TYR A 49 22.38 -40.31 -32.31
N THR A 50 22.56 -41.47 -31.69
CA THR A 50 23.14 -42.65 -32.33
C THR A 50 22.11 -43.77 -32.32
N SER A 51 21.74 -44.23 -33.51
CA SER A 51 20.84 -45.38 -33.67
C SER A 51 21.62 -46.57 -34.20
N THR A 52 21.57 -47.70 -33.51
CA THR A 52 22.02 -48.98 -34.06
C THR A 52 21.06 -49.42 -35.16
N LEU A 53 21.60 -49.86 -36.30
CA LEU A 53 20.82 -50.37 -37.43
C LEU A 53 20.84 -51.90 -37.48
N TYR A 54 19.75 -52.49 -37.97
CA TYR A 54 19.70 -53.86 -38.49
C TYR A 54 19.06 -53.83 -39.88
N SER A 55 19.20 -54.89 -40.67
CA SER A 55 18.56 -54.97 -41.99
C SER A 55 17.77 -56.26 -42.16
N LYS A 56 16.66 -56.22 -42.89
CA LYS A 56 15.91 -57.42 -43.24
C LYS A 56 16.50 -58.03 -44.50
N LEU A 57 16.91 -59.29 -44.41
CA LEU A 57 17.36 -60.08 -45.54
C LEU A 57 16.33 -61.16 -45.86
N THR A 58 16.14 -61.42 -47.14
CA THR A 58 15.40 -62.58 -47.63
C THR A 58 16.41 -63.59 -48.15
N LEU A 59 16.37 -64.79 -47.57
CA LEU A 59 16.96 -65.99 -48.16
C LEU A 59 15.90 -66.68 -49.00
N THR A 60 16.25 -67.06 -50.22
CA THR A 60 15.31 -67.73 -51.13
C THR A 60 16.04 -68.65 -52.09
N ASP A 61 15.37 -69.71 -52.54
CA ASP A 61 15.89 -70.61 -53.56
C ASP A 61 16.04 -69.88 -54.90
N GLU A 62 16.79 -70.47 -55.83
CA GLU A 62 17.07 -69.89 -57.16
C GLU A 62 15.79 -69.49 -57.92
N LEU A 63 14.71 -70.25 -57.75
CA LEU A 63 13.40 -70.03 -58.40
C LEU A 63 12.44 -69.14 -57.60
N GLU A 64 12.88 -68.65 -56.44
CA GLU A 64 12.10 -67.81 -55.53
C GLU A 64 10.74 -68.40 -55.09
N THR A 65 10.68 -69.74 -54.92
CA THR A 65 9.48 -70.49 -54.53
C THR A 65 9.28 -70.59 -53.02
N VAL A 66 10.38 -70.54 -52.25
CA VAL A 66 10.36 -70.61 -50.78
C VAL A 66 11.34 -69.58 -50.23
N PHE A 67 10.95 -68.88 -49.16
CA PHE A 67 11.78 -67.87 -48.53
C PHE A 67 11.87 -67.99 -47.00
N GLU A 68 12.90 -67.37 -46.44
CA GLU A 68 13.11 -67.11 -45.03
C GLU A 68 13.52 -65.65 -44.82
N ILE A 69 12.97 -65.00 -43.80
CA ILE A 69 13.37 -63.65 -43.41
C ILE A 69 14.38 -63.73 -42.27
N CYS A 70 15.48 -62.99 -42.42
CA CYS A 70 16.54 -62.87 -41.44
C CYS A 70 16.77 -61.40 -41.07
N HIS A 71 17.21 -61.14 -39.84
CA HIS A 71 17.73 -59.82 -39.46
C HIS A 71 19.25 -59.83 -39.47
N LEU A 72 19.86 -59.08 -40.38
CA LEU A 72 21.29 -58.81 -40.41
C LEU A 72 21.65 -57.84 -39.28
N VAL A 73 22.62 -58.23 -38.45
CA VAL A 73 23.07 -57.44 -37.29
C VAL A 73 24.54 -57.04 -37.34
N SER A 74 25.38 -57.76 -38.11
CA SER A 74 26.76 -57.34 -38.38
C SER A 74 27.31 -57.97 -39.65
N VAL A 75 28.35 -57.35 -40.21
CA VAL A 75 29.07 -57.83 -41.40
C VAL A 75 30.57 -57.80 -41.13
N SER A 76 31.26 -58.89 -41.44
CA SER A 76 32.73 -58.99 -41.37
C SER A 76 33.26 -59.61 -42.65
N GLY A 77 33.78 -58.79 -43.56
CA GLY A 77 34.10 -59.24 -44.92
C GLY A 77 32.85 -59.73 -45.63
N ASP A 78 32.88 -60.97 -46.12
CA ASP A 78 31.74 -61.64 -46.77
C ASP A 78 30.91 -62.51 -45.81
N ASN A 79 31.19 -62.46 -44.51
CA ASN A 79 30.42 -63.15 -43.49
C ASN A 79 29.35 -62.22 -42.90
N LEU A 80 28.10 -62.62 -43.02
CA LEU A 80 26.93 -61.92 -42.49
C LEU A 80 26.47 -62.59 -41.20
N THR A 81 26.42 -61.85 -40.10
CA THR A 81 25.81 -62.35 -38.86
C THR A 81 24.33 -61.99 -38.84
N VAL A 82 23.49 -63.01 -38.76
CA VAL A 82 22.04 -62.91 -38.90
C VAL A 82 21.28 -63.56 -37.76
N ILE A 83 20.12 -63.00 -37.44
CA ILE A 83 19.08 -63.65 -36.64
C ILE A 83 18.09 -64.30 -37.63
N ARG A 84 17.96 -65.62 -37.58
CA ARG A 84 17.21 -66.46 -38.54
C ARG A 84 15.71 -66.52 -38.21
N GLY A 85 14.88 -66.94 -39.17
CA GLY A 85 13.46 -67.26 -38.96
C GLY A 85 12.58 -66.14 -38.39
N GLN A 86 12.72 -64.92 -38.90
CA GLN A 86 11.95 -63.75 -38.49
C GLN A 86 10.65 -63.62 -39.29
N GLU A 87 9.76 -62.68 -38.91
CA GLU A 87 8.52 -62.37 -39.65
C GLU A 87 7.64 -63.61 -39.92
N MET A 88 7.51 -64.49 -38.92
CA MET A 88 6.77 -65.75 -38.98
C MET A 88 7.33 -66.79 -39.97
N THR A 89 8.53 -66.57 -40.51
CA THR A 89 9.28 -67.61 -41.23
C THR A 89 10.01 -68.55 -40.27
N LYS A 90 10.56 -69.66 -40.79
CA LYS A 90 11.33 -70.62 -40.00
C LYS A 90 12.73 -70.74 -40.58
N ALA A 91 13.72 -70.89 -39.69
CA ALA A 91 15.09 -71.17 -40.10
C ALA A 91 15.18 -72.52 -40.81
N LYS A 92 15.81 -72.55 -41.99
CA LYS A 92 15.97 -73.75 -42.83
C LYS A 92 17.40 -73.91 -43.32
N GLY A 93 17.68 -75.07 -43.90
CA GLY A 93 18.89 -75.23 -44.71
C GLY A 93 18.72 -74.54 -46.07
N TRP A 94 19.80 -73.94 -46.56
CA TRP A 94 19.87 -73.30 -47.88
C TRP A 94 21.14 -73.78 -48.58
N SER A 95 21.06 -73.93 -49.89
CA SER A 95 22.14 -74.48 -50.71
C SER A 95 23.09 -73.39 -51.18
N LEU A 96 24.31 -73.77 -51.53
CA LEU A 96 25.21 -72.95 -52.34
C LEU A 96 24.45 -72.36 -53.54
N ASN A 97 24.71 -71.09 -53.85
CA ASN A 97 24.05 -70.29 -54.89
C ASN A 97 22.61 -69.84 -54.60
N ASP A 98 21.97 -70.28 -53.52
CA ASP A 98 20.69 -69.69 -53.09
C ASP A 98 20.88 -68.21 -52.76
N VAL A 99 19.81 -67.45 -52.94
CA VAL A 99 19.84 -65.99 -53.02
C VAL A 99 19.76 -65.38 -51.63
N VAL A 100 20.58 -64.37 -51.38
CA VAL A 100 20.51 -63.50 -50.19
C VAL A 100 20.29 -62.07 -50.66
N SER A 101 19.20 -61.44 -50.21
CA SER A 101 18.83 -60.11 -50.72
C SER A 101 18.26 -59.18 -49.66
N ASN A 102 18.47 -57.88 -49.86
CA ASN A 102 17.65 -56.81 -49.29
C ASN A 102 16.98 -56.07 -50.46
N PHE A 103 15.72 -56.40 -50.73
CA PHE A 103 14.97 -55.89 -51.88
C PHE A 103 14.56 -54.42 -51.83
N PRO A 104 14.27 -53.81 -50.66
CA PRO A 104 13.86 -52.41 -50.64
C PRO A 104 14.90 -51.44 -51.22
N THR A 105 14.43 -50.32 -51.75
CA THR A 105 15.30 -49.23 -52.20
C THR A 105 15.47 -48.19 -51.10
N ARG A 106 16.71 -47.97 -50.66
CA ARG A 106 17.05 -47.04 -49.58
C ARG A 106 16.39 -45.68 -49.74
N GLY A 107 16.40 -45.14 -50.95
CA GLY A 107 15.85 -43.81 -51.23
C GLY A 107 14.35 -43.69 -50.92
N SER A 108 13.56 -44.72 -51.20
CA SER A 108 12.12 -44.72 -50.87
C SER A 108 11.91 -44.97 -49.38
N GLU A 109 12.57 -45.97 -48.82
CA GLU A 109 12.36 -46.40 -47.44
C GLU A 109 12.80 -45.36 -46.41
N ASN A 110 13.86 -44.62 -46.71
CA ASN A 110 14.36 -43.55 -45.86
C ASN A 110 13.40 -42.35 -45.75
N ASN A 111 12.32 -42.30 -46.54
CA ASN A 111 11.26 -41.30 -46.37
C ASN A 111 10.26 -41.68 -45.27
N PHE A 112 10.24 -42.94 -44.81
CA PHE A 112 9.38 -43.36 -43.73
C PHE A 112 10.03 -43.11 -42.37
N VAL A 113 9.23 -42.58 -41.45
CA VAL A 113 9.63 -42.40 -40.06
C VAL A 113 9.43 -43.72 -39.30
N GLN A 114 10.47 -44.17 -38.60
CA GLN A 114 10.37 -45.31 -37.69
C GLN A 114 9.95 -44.86 -36.28
N ILE A 115 9.38 -45.77 -35.51
CA ILE A 115 8.84 -45.46 -34.16
C ILE A 115 9.94 -44.90 -33.26
N GLU A 116 11.12 -45.52 -33.24
CA GLU A 116 12.25 -45.06 -32.42
C GLU A 116 12.82 -43.72 -32.88
N ASP A 117 12.77 -43.42 -34.19
CA ASP A 117 13.16 -42.09 -34.69
C ASP A 117 12.20 -41.01 -34.16
N LEU A 118 10.90 -41.30 -34.11
CA LEU A 118 9.89 -40.40 -33.56
C LEU A 118 10.06 -40.23 -32.04
N GLN A 119 10.15 -41.34 -31.30
CA GLN A 119 10.23 -41.33 -29.84
C GLN A 119 11.53 -40.71 -29.32
N SER A 120 12.63 -40.82 -30.07
CA SER A 120 13.90 -40.14 -29.74
C SER A 120 13.91 -38.65 -30.09
N GLY A 121 12.92 -38.17 -30.86
CA GLY A 121 12.86 -36.79 -31.33
C GLY A 121 13.82 -36.47 -32.48
N LYS A 122 14.45 -37.47 -33.10
CA LYS A 122 15.53 -37.33 -34.10
C LYS A 122 15.36 -36.22 -35.14
N TYR A 123 14.14 -35.93 -35.59
CA TYR A 123 13.89 -34.92 -36.63
C TYR A 123 13.62 -33.51 -36.10
N LEU A 124 13.31 -33.35 -34.81
CA LEU A 124 12.86 -32.09 -34.20
C LEU A 124 13.59 -31.74 -32.91
N SER A 125 14.65 -32.46 -32.55
CA SER A 125 15.47 -32.15 -31.38
C SER A 125 16.96 -32.26 -31.64
N ALA A 126 17.74 -31.52 -30.87
CA ALA A 126 19.19 -31.57 -30.92
C ALA A 126 19.82 -31.09 -29.62
N THR A 127 21.02 -31.58 -29.32
CA THR A 127 21.92 -30.92 -28.37
C THR A 127 22.58 -29.75 -29.08
N ALA A 128 22.54 -28.56 -28.46
CA ALA A 128 23.13 -27.37 -29.05
C ALA A 128 24.66 -27.45 -29.06
N GLY A 129 25.25 -27.24 -30.23
CA GLY A 129 26.66 -26.90 -30.36
C GLY A 129 26.89 -25.38 -30.28
N GLY A 130 28.10 -24.95 -30.67
CA GLY A 130 28.45 -23.53 -30.73
C GLY A 130 28.82 -22.94 -29.36
N SER A 131 28.40 -21.70 -29.11
CA SER A 131 28.68 -20.96 -27.87
C SER A 131 27.39 -20.60 -27.13
N ALA A 132 27.52 -20.13 -25.88
CA ALA A 132 26.42 -19.64 -25.05
C ALA A 132 25.41 -18.70 -25.74
N ASN A 133 25.86 -17.88 -26.69
CA ASN A 133 25.04 -16.87 -27.38
C ASN A 133 24.93 -17.10 -28.90
N ALA A 134 25.57 -18.14 -29.42
CA ALA A 134 25.51 -18.50 -30.84
C ALA A 134 25.42 -20.02 -30.94
N LEU A 135 24.19 -20.52 -30.83
CA LEU A 135 23.89 -21.95 -30.85
C LEU A 135 23.99 -22.49 -32.27
N THR A 136 24.41 -23.74 -32.41
CA THR A 136 24.30 -24.48 -33.66
C THR A 136 23.39 -25.68 -33.47
N VAL A 137 22.38 -25.83 -34.33
CA VAL A 137 21.43 -26.95 -34.30
C VAL A 137 21.46 -27.65 -35.66
N SER A 138 21.58 -28.97 -35.66
CA SER A 138 21.56 -29.77 -36.88
C SER A 138 20.46 -30.82 -36.80
N ILE A 139 19.55 -30.80 -37.77
CA ILE A 139 18.46 -31.77 -37.88
C ILE A 139 18.49 -32.48 -39.25
N PRO A 140 18.13 -33.77 -39.31
CA PRO A 140 17.99 -34.50 -40.55
C PRO A 140 16.70 -34.14 -41.28
N SER A 141 16.70 -34.34 -42.60
CA SER A 141 15.55 -34.13 -43.48
C SER A 141 15.74 -34.74 -44.85
N THR A 142 14.63 -35.00 -45.54
CA THR A 142 14.58 -35.36 -46.96
C THR A 142 14.25 -34.19 -47.88
N PHE A 143 14.02 -32.96 -47.38
CA PHE A 143 13.65 -31.79 -48.21
C PHE A 143 14.62 -31.45 -49.36
N TYR A 144 15.90 -31.84 -49.23
CA TYR A 144 16.94 -31.57 -50.24
C TYR A 144 17.31 -32.80 -51.09
N VAL A 145 16.62 -33.94 -50.91
CA VAL A 145 16.84 -35.10 -51.79
C VAL A 145 16.20 -34.87 -53.15
N ASN A 146 16.65 -35.60 -54.17
CA ASN A 146 16.08 -35.57 -55.52
C ASN A 146 16.00 -34.16 -56.17
N GLY A 147 16.93 -33.27 -55.85
CA GLY A 147 17.01 -31.91 -56.43
C GLY A 147 16.16 -30.85 -55.72
N GLY A 148 15.59 -31.17 -54.54
CA GLY A 148 14.86 -30.19 -53.73
C GLY A 148 15.76 -29.04 -53.24
N ASN A 149 15.21 -27.82 -53.20
CA ASN A 149 15.93 -26.62 -52.77
C ASN A 149 15.19 -25.76 -51.74
N THR A 150 14.00 -26.20 -51.30
CA THR A 150 13.16 -25.51 -50.31
C THR A 150 13.11 -26.28 -49.00
N PHE A 151 12.96 -25.57 -47.89
CA PHE A 151 12.77 -26.14 -46.55
C PHE A 151 11.65 -25.39 -45.84
N ALA A 152 10.78 -26.13 -45.17
CA ALA A 152 9.72 -25.58 -44.36
C ALA A 152 9.74 -26.20 -42.95
N LEU A 153 9.99 -25.37 -41.94
CA LEU A 153 9.90 -25.75 -40.53
C LEU A 153 8.62 -25.17 -39.94
N ARG A 154 7.66 -26.03 -39.63
CA ARG A 154 6.40 -25.65 -38.98
C ARG A 154 6.22 -26.28 -37.59
N ALA A 155 7.03 -27.28 -37.26
CA ALA A 155 7.04 -27.89 -35.96
C ALA A 155 8.06 -27.19 -35.03
N PRO A 156 7.80 -27.12 -33.71
CA PRO A 156 8.77 -26.62 -32.75
C PRO A 156 10.02 -27.50 -32.72
N LEU A 157 11.17 -26.89 -32.43
CA LEU A 157 12.40 -27.61 -32.12
C LEU A 157 12.61 -27.66 -30.61
N LEU A 158 12.94 -28.85 -30.10
CA LEU A 158 13.42 -29.05 -28.74
C LEU A 158 14.95 -29.05 -28.74
N VAL A 159 15.55 -28.01 -28.19
CA VAL A 159 17.01 -27.84 -28.17
C VAL A 159 17.50 -28.01 -26.74
N THR A 160 18.47 -28.89 -26.51
CA THR A 160 19.14 -29.05 -25.21
C THR A 160 20.43 -28.21 -25.22
N PRO A 161 20.49 -27.07 -24.50
CA PRO A 161 21.66 -26.20 -24.49
C PRO A 161 22.83 -26.83 -23.73
N THR A 162 24.06 -26.60 -24.19
CA THR A 162 25.29 -27.05 -23.51
C THR A 162 25.94 -25.96 -22.66
N GLN A 163 25.44 -24.72 -22.75
CA GLN A 163 25.93 -23.55 -22.01
C GLN A 163 24.75 -22.65 -21.63
N THR A 164 24.89 -21.91 -20.53
CA THR A 164 23.97 -20.85 -20.11
C THR A 164 24.26 -19.58 -20.91
N ASN A 165 23.23 -18.92 -21.45
CA ASN A 165 23.44 -17.70 -22.23
C ASN A 165 23.79 -16.49 -21.32
N THR A 166 24.57 -15.56 -21.85
CA THR A 166 24.99 -14.34 -21.14
C THR A 166 24.42 -13.07 -21.77
N GLY A 167 23.57 -13.21 -22.79
CA GLY A 167 22.90 -12.11 -23.48
C GLY A 167 21.99 -12.62 -24.60
N ALA A 168 21.79 -11.79 -25.63
CA ALA A 168 21.01 -12.18 -26.81
C ALA A 168 21.63 -13.40 -27.51
N VAL A 169 20.77 -14.27 -28.06
CA VAL A 169 21.18 -15.56 -28.62
C VAL A 169 20.76 -15.68 -30.07
N THR A 170 21.62 -16.27 -30.90
CA THR A 170 21.27 -16.74 -32.25
C THR A 170 21.33 -18.26 -32.35
N VAL A 171 20.64 -18.83 -33.33
CA VAL A 171 20.74 -20.24 -33.72
C VAL A 171 21.05 -20.36 -35.21
N GLN A 172 22.18 -20.98 -35.53
CA GLN A 172 22.48 -21.45 -36.88
C GLN A 172 21.82 -22.82 -37.08
N LEU A 173 20.82 -22.88 -37.96
CA LEU A 173 20.13 -24.12 -38.29
C LEU A 173 20.80 -24.79 -39.50
N THR A 174 21.20 -26.04 -39.32
CA THR A 174 21.69 -26.92 -40.37
C THR A 174 20.66 -28.02 -40.59
N VAL A 175 20.24 -28.22 -41.84
CA VAL A 175 19.27 -29.24 -42.22
C VAL A 175 19.93 -30.15 -43.25
N SER A 176 20.09 -31.43 -42.91
CA SER A 176 20.74 -32.44 -43.76
C SER A 176 22.12 -32.01 -44.28
N GLY A 177 22.94 -31.42 -43.40
CA GLY A 177 24.29 -30.96 -43.72
C GLY A 177 24.37 -29.59 -44.42
N ARG A 178 23.23 -28.95 -44.72
CA ARG A 178 23.19 -27.61 -45.32
C ARG A 178 22.78 -26.56 -44.29
N VAL A 179 23.55 -25.49 -44.15
CA VAL A 179 23.13 -24.32 -43.35
C VAL A 179 21.97 -23.63 -44.06
N VAL A 180 20.82 -23.56 -43.41
CA VAL A 180 19.61 -22.93 -43.95
C VAL A 180 19.50 -21.47 -43.53
N GLY A 181 20.12 -21.10 -42.40
CA GLY A 181 20.21 -19.74 -41.93
C GLY A 181 20.74 -19.63 -40.51
N THR A 182 21.02 -18.40 -40.10
CA THR A 182 21.30 -18.02 -38.71
C THR A 182 20.26 -17.02 -38.28
N TYR A 183 19.52 -17.35 -37.23
CA TYR A 183 18.33 -16.63 -36.82
C TYR A 183 18.45 -16.17 -35.37
N PRO A 184 17.99 -14.97 -35.00
CA PRO A 184 17.88 -14.59 -33.60
C PRO A 184 16.84 -15.47 -32.89
N ILE A 185 17.09 -15.78 -31.62
CA ILE A 185 16.09 -16.33 -30.71
C ILE A 185 15.54 -15.20 -29.86
N LEU A 186 14.23 -15.05 -29.88
CA LEU A 186 13.47 -14.02 -29.20
C LEU A 186 12.49 -14.65 -28.20
N LYS A 187 11.97 -13.84 -27.29
CA LYS A 187 10.92 -14.22 -26.32
C LYS A 187 9.77 -13.21 -26.37
N GLY A 188 8.59 -13.64 -25.94
CA GLY A 188 7.40 -12.81 -25.83
C GLY A 188 7.08 -12.05 -27.12
N VAL A 189 6.89 -10.73 -27.00
CA VAL A 189 6.56 -9.84 -28.12
C VAL A 189 7.86 -9.35 -28.77
N ASN A 190 8.57 -10.25 -29.46
CA ASN A 190 9.74 -9.91 -30.29
C ASN A 190 10.94 -9.30 -29.53
N SER A 191 11.16 -9.71 -28.27
CA SER A 191 12.27 -9.22 -27.45
C SER A 191 13.47 -10.19 -27.49
N PRO A 192 14.73 -9.70 -27.58
CA PRO A 192 15.89 -10.58 -27.46
C PRO A 192 15.93 -11.33 -26.13
N LEU A 193 16.58 -12.49 -26.12
CA LEU A 193 16.91 -13.15 -24.86
C LEU A 193 17.92 -12.32 -24.05
N GLU A 194 17.86 -12.46 -22.74
CA GLU A 194 18.71 -11.86 -21.74
C GLU A 194 19.54 -12.94 -21.04
N ALA A 195 20.62 -12.53 -20.37
CA ALA A 195 21.44 -13.45 -19.58
C ALA A 195 20.57 -14.30 -18.63
N GLY A 196 20.74 -15.63 -18.70
CA GLY A 196 20.00 -16.58 -17.88
C GLY A 196 18.62 -17.02 -18.42
N ASP A 197 18.17 -16.55 -19.59
CA ASP A 197 16.97 -17.11 -20.23
C ASP A 197 17.17 -18.56 -20.69
N ILE A 198 18.39 -18.94 -21.02
CA ILE A 198 18.81 -20.30 -21.31
C ILE A 198 19.68 -20.78 -20.16
N THR A 199 19.30 -21.90 -19.55
CA THR A 199 20.15 -22.60 -18.57
C THR A 199 20.70 -23.87 -19.20
N VAL A 200 22.00 -24.12 -19.00
CA VAL A 200 22.66 -25.35 -19.45
C VAL A 200 21.87 -26.61 -19.07
N SER A 201 21.78 -27.56 -20.00
CA SER A 201 21.09 -28.85 -19.85
C SER A 201 19.58 -28.79 -19.64
N ILE A 202 18.95 -27.61 -19.56
CA ILE A 202 17.50 -27.48 -19.49
C ILE A 202 16.96 -27.35 -20.92
N PRO A 203 16.17 -28.30 -21.44
CA PRO A 203 15.64 -28.23 -22.79
C PRO A 203 14.77 -26.99 -23.01
N VAL A 204 15.00 -26.32 -24.13
CA VAL A 204 14.24 -25.16 -24.56
C VAL A 204 13.45 -25.51 -25.82
N ILE A 205 12.25 -24.96 -25.93
CA ILE A 205 11.40 -25.11 -27.10
C ILE A 205 11.44 -23.81 -27.89
N ILE A 206 11.85 -23.91 -29.16
CA ILE A 206 11.92 -22.78 -30.08
C ILE A 206 11.01 -23.01 -31.28
N THR A 207 10.23 -22.00 -31.66
CA THR A 207 9.32 -22.04 -32.82
C THR A 207 9.78 -21.06 -33.89
N PHE A 208 9.84 -21.50 -35.14
CA PHE A 208 10.32 -20.66 -36.24
C PHE A 208 9.21 -19.76 -36.79
N SER A 209 9.50 -18.47 -36.95
CA SER A 209 8.69 -17.54 -37.74
C SER A 209 9.43 -17.19 -39.02
N SER A 210 8.92 -17.66 -40.16
CA SER A 210 9.47 -17.33 -41.48
C SER A 210 9.26 -15.86 -41.85
N GLU A 211 8.16 -15.25 -41.41
CA GLU A 211 7.84 -13.85 -41.68
C GLU A 211 8.79 -12.89 -40.94
N LEU A 212 9.10 -13.19 -39.67
CA LEU A 212 10.00 -12.38 -38.85
C LEU A 212 11.47 -12.82 -38.96
N SER A 213 11.74 -13.93 -39.65
CA SER A 213 13.08 -14.54 -39.78
C SER A 213 13.76 -14.75 -38.42
N CYS A 214 13.03 -15.29 -37.44
CA CYS A 214 13.51 -15.51 -36.08
C CYS A 214 12.89 -16.77 -35.47
N PHE A 215 13.47 -17.22 -34.36
CA PHE A 215 12.87 -18.22 -33.49
C PHE A 215 12.26 -17.56 -32.25
N PHE A 216 11.12 -18.06 -31.78
CA PHE A 216 10.54 -17.68 -30.49
C PHE A 216 10.74 -18.80 -29.48
N MET A 217 11.39 -18.48 -28.36
CA MET A 217 11.49 -19.37 -27.21
C MET A 217 10.22 -19.31 -26.38
N THR A 218 9.62 -20.46 -26.11
CA THR A 218 8.34 -20.54 -25.37
C THR A 218 8.53 -20.72 -23.86
N ASN A 219 9.71 -21.16 -23.43
CA ASN A 219 10.03 -21.42 -22.02
C ASN A 219 11.35 -20.76 -21.55
N PRO A 220 11.56 -19.44 -21.76
CA PRO A 220 12.74 -18.75 -21.24
C PRO A 220 12.77 -18.77 -19.71
N GLY A 221 13.96 -18.98 -19.14
CA GLY A 221 14.18 -19.09 -17.69
C GLY A 221 13.76 -17.87 -16.88
N ARG A 222 13.79 -16.66 -17.48
CA ARG A 222 13.32 -15.42 -16.83
C ARG A 222 11.90 -15.01 -17.20
N GLY A 223 11.14 -15.89 -17.86
CA GLY A 223 9.77 -15.63 -18.29
C GLY A 223 9.68 -14.94 -19.65
N LEU A 224 8.47 -14.96 -20.24
CA LEU A 224 8.21 -14.50 -21.61
C LEU A 224 8.22 -12.97 -21.77
N VAL A 225 8.06 -12.25 -20.67
CA VAL A 225 7.91 -10.79 -20.64
C VAL A 225 9.06 -10.19 -19.83
N ASP A 226 9.41 -8.94 -20.15
CA ASP A 226 10.41 -8.20 -19.38
C ASP A 226 10.00 -8.14 -17.90
N SER A 227 10.85 -8.67 -17.03
CA SER A 227 10.67 -8.62 -15.58
C SER A 227 10.49 -7.19 -15.04
N GLY A 228 10.96 -6.16 -15.76
CA GLY A 228 10.77 -4.76 -15.41
C GLY A 228 9.36 -4.21 -15.68
N ALA A 229 8.50 -4.96 -16.36
CA ALA A 229 7.12 -4.54 -16.64
C ALA A 229 6.19 -4.69 -15.41
N PHE A 230 6.59 -5.44 -14.39
CA PHE A 230 5.76 -5.73 -13.22
C PHE A 230 6.52 -5.49 -11.92
N LEU A 231 5.80 -5.06 -10.88
CA LEU A 231 6.35 -5.01 -9.52
C LEU A 231 6.48 -6.42 -8.96
N LEU A 232 7.63 -6.73 -8.35
CA LEU A 232 7.84 -8.00 -7.68
C LEU A 232 7.29 -7.91 -6.25
N LYS A 233 6.39 -8.85 -5.90
CA LYS A 233 5.86 -8.96 -4.53
C LYS A 233 6.97 -8.99 -3.47
N ALA A 234 8.07 -9.68 -3.76
CA ALA A 234 9.20 -9.83 -2.85
C ALA A 234 9.93 -8.51 -2.53
N ASN A 235 9.83 -7.53 -3.44
CA ASN A 235 10.49 -6.23 -3.29
C ASN A 235 9.71 -5.26 -2.41
N ASN A 236 8.46 -5.59 -2.02
CA ASN A 236 7.63 -4.73 -1.17
C ASN A 236 7.61 -3.26 -1.63
N LEU A 237 7.41 -3.05 -2.93
CA LEU A 237 7.37 -1.75 -3.61
C LEU A 237 8.71 -1.00 -3.71
N SER A 238 9.85 -1.60 -3.33
CA SER A 238 11.16 -0.97 -3.50
C SER A 238 11.57 -0.80 -4.96
N ASP A 239 10.94 -1.55 -5.86
CA ASP A 239 11.09 -1.51 -7.31
C ASP A 239 10.07 -0.57 -8.00
N LEU A 240 9.30 0.21 -7.23
CA LEU A 240 8.41 1.23 -7.76
C LEU A 240 9.24 2.42 -8.30
N PRO A 241 9.27 2.67 -9.63
CA PRO A 241 10.20 3.64 -10.21
C PRO A 241 9.94 5.09 -9.76
N ASN A 242 8.67 5.43 -9.53
CA ASN A 242 8.27 6.76 -9.09
C ASN A 242 7.21 6.68 -7.99
N THR A 243 7.69 6.66 -6.74
CA THR A 243 6.81 6.63 -5.56
C THR A 243 5.92 7.87 -5.48
N ASN A 244 6.34 9.01 -6.01
CA ASN A 244 5.55 10.24 -6.03
C ASN A 244 4.33 10.12 -6.94
N THR A 245 4.52 9.70 -8.19
CA THR A 245 3.41 9.47 -9.13
C THR A 245 2.43 8.43 -8.61
N ALA A 246 2.92 7.35 -7.98
CA ALA A 246 2.04 6.35 -7.37
C ALA A 246 1.15 6.93 -6.27
N ARG A 247 1.69 7.76 -5.36
CA ARG A 247 0.90 8.45 -4.34
C ARG A 247 -0.14 9.39 -4.95
N THR A 248 0.21 10.09 -6.03
CA THR A 248 -0.72 10.95 -6.78
C THR A 248 -1.85 10.15 -7.41
N ASN A 249 -1.56 9.02 -8.06
CA ASN A 249 -2.57 8.16 -8.69
C ASN A 249 -3.56 7.57 -7.67
N LEU A 250 -3.12 7.33 -6.44
CA LEU A 250 -3.99 6.89 -5.33
C LEU A 250 -4.80 8.02 -4.68
N GLY A 251 -4.58 9.29 -5.07
CA GLY A 251 -5.26 10.43 -4.49
C GLY A 251 -4.84 10.73 -3.04
N LEU A 252 -3.72 10.19 -2.56
CA LEU A 252 -3.27 10.35 -1.17
C LEU A 252 -2.59 11.72 -0.92
N GLY A 253 -2.11 12.37 -1.97
CA GLY A 253 -1.45 13.67 -1.88
C GLY A 253 -0.24 13.67 -0.93
N SER A 254 -0.05 14.78 -0.21
CA SER A 254 1.02 14.92 0.79
C SER A 254 0.79 14.13 2.07
N MET A 255 -0.42 13.59 2.28
CA MET A 255 -0.77 12.82 3.47
C MET A 255 0.02 11.50 3.56
N ALA A 256 0.37 10.91 2.41
CA ALA A 256 1.14 9.67 2.34
C ALA A 256 2.64 9.81 2.70
N THR A 257 3.12 11.02 3.00
CA THR A 257 4.51 11.26 3.43
C THR A 257 4.62 11.92 4.80
N GLN A 258 3.52 12.07 5.52
CA GLN A 258 3.55 12.65 6.87
C GLN A 258 4.14 11.66 7.87
N ASN A 259 4.75 12.18 8.93
CA ASN A 259 5.27 11.31 10.00
C ASN A 259 4.10 10.64 10.73
N THR A 260 4.29 9.40 11.16
CA THR A 260 3.24 8.61 11.84
C THR A 260 2.73 9.25 13.13
N ASN A 261 3.53 10.12 13.75
CA ASN A 261 3.22 10.85 14.97
C ASN A 261 3.04 12.36 14.77
N ASN A 262 3.09 12.85 13.54
CA ASN A 262 2.90 14.27 13.25
C ASN A 262 2.16 14.43 11.93
N VAL A 263 0.84 14.43 12.04
CA VAL A 263 -0.08 14.58 10.91
C VAL A 263 -0.61 16.01 10.87
N MET A 264 -0.22 16.78 9.86
CA MET A 264 -0.74 18.10 9.54
C MET A 264 -1.87 18.00 8.51
N ILE A 265 -3.08 18.40 8.91
CA ILE A 265 -4.25 18.51 8.04
C ILE A 265 -4.42 19.97 7.66
N THR A 266 -4.08 20.33 6.42
CA THR A 266 -4.25 21.69 5.88
C THR A 266 -5.48 21.73 4.98
N GLY A 267 -6.54 22.41 5.43
CA GLY A 267 -7.85 22.38 4.78
C GLY A 267 -8.70 21.16 5.19
N GLY A 268 -9.98 21.15 4.82
CA GLY A 268 -10.93 20.10 5.23
C GLY A 268 -11.46 20.27 6.65
N THR A 269 -12.08 19.22 7.19
CA THR A 269 -12.64 19.18 8.54
C THR A 269 -12.15 17.93 9.28
N ILE A 270 -11.91 18.06 10.58
CA ILE A 270 -11.72 16.91 11.46
C ILE A 270 -13.11 16.57 12.02
N HIS A 271 -13.62 15.39 11.68
CA HIS A 271 -14.86 14.86 12.23
C HIS A 271 -14.56 13.62 13.07
N THR A 272 -14.90 13.69 14.35
CA THR A 272 -14.76 12.56 15.29
C THR A 272 -16.14 12.16 15.79
N THR A 273 -16.37 10.87 15.97
CA THR A 273 -17.58 10.35 16.64
C THR A 273 -17.43 10.32 18.17
N GLY A 274 -16.22 10.55 18.69
CA GLY A 274 -15.89 10.62 20.11
C GLY A 274 -15.12 11.88 20.49
N GLU A 275 -14.48 11.85 21.66
CA GLU A 275 -13.72 12.96 22.22
C GLU A 275 -12.46 13.30 21.41
N ILE A 276 -12.08 14.57 21.42
CA ILE A 276 -10.77 15.04 20.94
C ILE A 276 -9.90 15.26 22.17
N THR A 277 -8.91 14.38 22.36
CA THR A 277 -7.89 14.50 23.42
C THR A 277 -6.61 15.05 22.82
N SER A 278 -6.02 16.05 23.47
CA SER A 278 -4.72 16.62 23.09
C SER A 278 -3.84 16.71 24.32
N ASP A 279 -2.61 16.20 24.24
CA ASP A 279 -1.58 16.40 25.27
C ASP A 279 -1.09 17.87 25.31
N GLY A 280 -1.42 18.65 24.27
CA GLY A 280 -1.09 20.06 24.14
C GLY A 280 -2.34 20.94 24.02
N SER A 281 -2.15 22.14 23.46
CA SER A 281 -3.25 23.09 23.27
C SER A 281 -4.16 22.71 22.11
N ILE A 282 -5.46 23.00 22.25
CA ILE A 282 -6.40 23.08 21.13
C ILE A 282 -6.62 24.55 20.83
N SER A 283 -6.13 25.02 19.69
CA SER A 283 -6.23 26.42 19.28
C SER A 283 -7.02 26.55 17.98
N SER A 284 -7.89 27.56 17.90
CA SER A 284 -8.56 27.96 16.67
C SER A 284 -8.38 29.46 16.46
N SER A 285 -8.10 29.87 15.22
CA SER A 285 -8.14 31.29 14.83
C SER A 285 -9.58 31.82 14.78
N GLY A 286 -10.56 30.92 14.67
CA GLY A 286 -11.98 31.22 14.73
C GLY A 286 -12.60 30.87 16.08
N LYS A 287 -13.93 30.78 16.10
CA LYS A 287 -14.68 30.40 17.30
C LYS A 287 -14.55 28.90 17.59
N ILE A 288 -14.27 28.55 18.85
CA ILE A 288 -14.50 27.21 19.39
C ILE A 288 -15.92 27.19 19.96
N THR A 289 -16.76 26.25 19.50
CA THR A 289 -18.14 26.09 20.00
C THR A 289 -18.29 24.68 20.56
N THR A 290 -18.72 24.57 21.82
CA THR A 290 -19.06 23.30 22.46
C THR A 290 -20.58 23.20 22.60
N LEU A 291 -21.16 22.03 22.34
CA LEU A 291 -22.58 21.78 22.61
C LEU A 291 -22.84 21.51 24.10
N GLY A 292 -21.83 21.01 24.81
CA GLY A 292 -21.82 20.86 26.26
C GLY A 292 -21.13 22.03 26.98
N GLY A 293 -21.01 21.90 28.30
CA GLY A 293 -20.29 22.86 29.14
C GLY A 293 -18.79 22.87 28.87
N VAL A 294 -18.12 23.94 29.31
CA VAL A 294 -16.66 24.05 29.35
C VAL A 294 -16.22 23.85 30.79
N THR A 295 -15.49 22.78 31.06
CA THR A 295 -14.87 22.53 32.36
C THR A 295 -13.37 22.74 32.21
N SER A 296 -12.79 23.59 33.06
CA SER A 296 -11.34 23.83 33.11
C SER A 296 -10.85 23.56 34.52
N ALA A 297 -9.75 22.79 34.64
CA ALA A 297 -9.08 22.59 35.92
C ALA A 297 -8.32 23.85 36.38
N GLY A 298 -7.98 24.74 35.44
CA GLY A 298 -7.33 26.02 35.72
C GLY A 298 -8.17 27.22 35.27
N ASP A 299 -7.55 28.39 35.23
CA ASP A 299 -8.22 29.64 34.89
C ASP A 299 -8.65 29.71 33.42
N ILE A 300 -9.86 30.23 33.18
CA ILE A 300 -10.31 30.63 31.84
C ILE A 300 -9.88 32.08 31.62
N THR A 301 -8.81 32.25 30.85
CA THR A 301 -8.32 33.59 30.47
C THR A 301 -9.01 34.06 29.20
N THR A 302 -9.55 35.28 29.22
CA THR A 302 -10.23 35.89 28.07
C THR A 302 -9.72 37.30 27.85
N SER A 303 -9.59 37.73 26.58
CA SER A 303 -9.20 39.11 26.26
C SER A 303 -10.36 40.10 26.40
N SER A 304 -11.57 39.68 26.03
CA SER A 304 -12.77 40.52 26.05
C SER A 304 -13.70 40.27 27.24
N GLY A 305 -13.34 39.37 28.15
CA GLY A 305 -14.17 38.95 29.28
C GLY A 305 -15.05 37.73 28.99
N ILE A 306 -15.65 37.20 30.05
CA ILE A 306 -16.64 36.13 30.01
C ILE A 306 -18.03 36.76 30.00
N PHE A 307 -18.95 36.21 29.21
CA PHE A 307 -20.32 36.71 29.09
C PHE A 307 -21.33 35.60 29.32
N ASP A 308 -22.39 35.90 30.09
CA ASP A 308 -23.58 35.07 30.22
C ASP A 308 -24.75 35.77 29.54
N LYS A 309 -25.34 35.13 28.51
CA LYS A 309 -26.41 35.70 27.67
C LYS A 309 -26.13 37.14 27.19
N GLY A 310 -24.87 37.44 26.87
CA GLY A 310 -24.42 38.75 26.42
C GLY A 310 -24.14 39.75 27.54
N GLN A 311 -24.38 39.41 28.80
CA GLN A 311 -23.99 40.20 29.96
C GLN A 311 -22.59 39.85 30.43
N ARG A 312 -21.78 40.87 30.71
CA ARG A 312 -20.41 40.67 31.18
C ARG A 312 -20.41 40.09 32.60
N VAL A 313 -19.66 39.02 32.80
CA VAL A 313 -19.43 38.43 34.13
C VAL A 313 -18.31 39.20 34.81
N TYR A 314 -18.59 39.73 36.02
CA TYR A 314 -17.63 40.48 36.83
C TYR A 314 -16.94 39.60 37.87
N SER A 315 -15.74 39.99 38.30
CA SER A 315 -14.96 39.30 39.33
C SER A 315 -14.25 40.34 40.22
N PHE A 316 -13.60 39.92 41.32
CA PHE A 316 -12.89 40.86 42.20
C PHE A 316 -11.83 41.69 41.47
N ASN A 317 -11.09 41.07 40.53
CA ASN A 317 -10.07 41.73 39.71
C ASN A 317 -10.65 42.42 38.46
N ASN A 318 -11.96 42.30 38.24
CA ASN A 318 -12.70 42.96 37.19
C ASN A 318 -14.05 43.43 37.76
N PRO A 319 -14.03 44.40 38.69
CA PRO A 319 -15.22 44.84 39.39
C PRO A 319 -16.18 45.55 38.42
N PRO A 320 -17.48 45.59 38.73
CA PRO A 320 -18.40 46.43 37.97
C PRO A 320 -17.98 47.92 38.05
N PRO A 321 -18.37 48.76 37.08
CA PRO A 321 -18.08 50.18 37.13
C PRO A 321 -18.62 50.82 38.41
N TYR A 322 -17.79 51.63 39.08
CA TYR A 322 -18.16 52.39 40.28
C TYR A 322 -18.45 53.88 39.97
N PRO A 323 -19.36 54.55 40.70
CA PRO A 323 -20.27 53.96 41.71
C PRO A 323 -21.20 52.96 41.04
N VAL A 324 -21.61 51.91 41.75
CA VAL A 324 -22.59 50.95 41.25
C VAL A 324 -23.82 51.76 40.85
N THR A 325 -23.98 52.00 39.56
CA THR A 325 -24.99 52.95 39.11
C THR A 325 -26.38 52.37 39.28
N SER A 326 -26.52 51.04 39.43
CA SER A 326 -27.79 50.41 39.79
C SER A 326 -27.68 49.14 40.64
N VAL A 327 -28.52 49.07 41.68
CA VAL A 327 -28.81 47.87 42.48
C VAL A 327 -30.32 47.66 42.42
N ASN A 328 -30.79 46.45 42.10
CA ASN A 328 -32.22 46.13 41.99
C ASN A 328 -33.03 47.08 41.06
N GLY A 329 -32.41 47.60 40.00
CA GLY A 329 -33.12 48.33 38.94
C GLY A 329 -33.27 49.86 39.11
N ILE A 330 -32.58 50.49 40.08
CA ILE A 330 -32.60 51.96 40.25
C ILE A 330 -31.27 52.56 39.80
N THR A 331 -31.28 53.56 38.90
CA THR A 331 -30.07 54.16 38.33
C THR A 331 -29.72 55.54 38.93
N GLY A 332 -28.53 55.76 39.50
CA GLY A 332 -28.02 57.09 39.92
C GLY A 332 -27.32 57.16 41.29
N ASN A 333 -26.85 58.35 41.70
CA ASN A 333 -26.27 58.59 43.04
C ASN A 333 -27.26 58.13 44.13
N VAL A 334 -26.91 57.10 44.89
CA VAL A 334 -27.68 56.68 46.07
C VAL A 334 -27.44 57.71 47.17
N SER A 335 -28.35 58.68 47.31
CA SER A 335 -28.33 59.63 48.43
C SER A 335 -28.70 58.90 49.72
N THR A 336 -27.78 58.79 50.66
CA THR A 336 -28.00 58.11 51.94
C THR A 336 -28.67 59.02 52.99
N GLY A 337 -28.84 60.31 52.73
CA GLY A 337 -29.50 61.25 53.62
C GLY A 337 -29.44 62.72 53.15
N THR A 338 -30.22 63.60 53.78
CA THR A 338 -30.22 65.06 53.55
C THR A 338 -29.99 65.81 54.86
N ALA A 339 -29.31 66.96 54.84
CA ALA A 339 -29.04 67.72 56.05
C ALA A 339 -28.97 69.23 55.80
N SER A 340 -29.24 70.01 56.85
CA SER A 340 -28.98 71.44 56.95
C SER A 340 -28.05 71.68 58.16
N LEU A 341 -26.77 71.94 57.89
CA LEU A 341 -25.69 71.92 58.89
C LEU A 341 -25.44 73.29 59.56
N GLY A 342 -26.50 73.98 59.98
CA GLY A 342 -26.42 75.23 60.74
C GLY A 342 -26.19 75.01 62.24
N ILE A 343 -25.90 76.11 62.97
CA ILE A 343 -25.85 76.14 64.45
C ILE A 343 -27.17 75.63 65.05
N THR A 344 -28.28 75.97 64.40
CA THR A 344 -29.56 75.30 64.55
C THR A 344 -29.83 74.58 63.24
N GLY A 345 -29.86 73.24 63.26
CA GLY A 345 -29.78 72.42 62.05
C GLY A 345 -30.45 71.06 62.18
N TRP A 346 -30.41 70.28 61.11
CA TRP A 346 -30.98 68.92 61.08
C TRP A 346 -30.27 68.01 60.09
N SER A 347 -30.39 66.70 60.31
CA SER A 347 -30.02 65.65 59.34
C SER A 347 -31.10 64.57 59.29
N ARG A 348 -31.37 64.03 58.11
CA ARG A 348 -32.32 62.94 57.85
C ARG A 348 -31.65 61.80 57.13
N ASP A 349 -31.79 60.60 57.68
CA ASP A 349 -31.40 59.35 57.04
C ASP A 349 -32.46 58.94 56.00
N ALA A 350 -32.03 58.66 54.76
CA ALA A 350 -32.94 58.34 53.66
C ALA A 350 -33.52 56.92 53.75
N ALA A 351 -32.81 55.98 54.38
CA ALA A 351 -33.22 54.59 54.46
C ALA A 351 -34.31 54.35 55.53
N THR A 352 -34.18 55.00 56.69
CA THR A 352 -35.09 54.83 57.84
C THR A 352 -36.07 55.98 58.00
N GLY A 353 -35.81 57.13 57.36
CA GLY A 353 -36.58 58.36 57.54
C GLY A 353 -36.28 59.10 58.85
N MET A 354 -35.37 58.59 59.68
CA MET A 354 -35.01 59.17 60.98
C MET A 354 -34.37 60.54 60.80
N ILE A 355 -34.85 61.52 61.56
CA ILE A 355 -34.39 62.90 61.60
C ILE A 355 -33.78 63.17 62.97
N GLU A 356 -32.61 63.80 62.97
CA GLU A 356 -31.98 64.39 64.14
C GLU A 356 -31.91 65.90 63.92
N GLN A 357 -32.27 66.69 64.92
CA GLN A 357 -32.28 68.15 64.88
C GLN A 357 -31.57 68.70 66.10
N TRP A 358 -30.95 69.87 65.99
CA TRP A 358 -30.20 70.48 67.10
C TRP A 358 -30.29 72.00 67.06
N GLY A 359 -29.99 72.64 68.19
CA GLY A 359 -29.88 74.10 68.27
C GLY A 359 -29.55 74.62 69.66
N ILE A 360 -29.66 75.94 69.81
CA ILE A 360 -29.41 76.67 71.06
C ILE A 360 -30.68 77.44 71.46
N ILE A 361 -31.00 77.43 72.75
CA ILE A 361 -32.05 78.23 73.37
C ILE A 361 -31.44 79.46 74.02
N THR A 362 -32.07 80.63 73.86
CA THR A 362 -31.85 81.79 74.71
C THR A 362 -33.12 82.05 75.50
N ARG A 363 -33.06 81.99 76.83
CA ARG A 363 -34.24 82.05 77.69
C ARG A 363 -34.85 83.46 77.67
N THR A 364 -36.14 83.55 77.36
CA THR A 364 -36.91 84.80 77.38
C THR A 364 -37.92 84.86 78.54
N GLY A 365 -38.11 83.75 79.25
CA GLY A 365 -38.90 83.61 80.48
C GLY A 365 -38.70 82.24 81.12
N TYR A 366 -39.29 81.98 82.30
CA TYR A 366 -39.20 80.65 82.96
C TYR A 366 -39.67 79.48 82.08
N VAL A 367 -40.50 79.79 81.07
CA VAL A 367 -40.82 78.93 79.94
C VAL A 367 -40.47 79.66 78.65
N THR A 368 -39.88 78.97 77.67
CA THR A 368 -39.44 79.52 76.37
C THR A 368 -39.79 78.54 75.25
N PRO A 369 -40.69 78.86 74.32
CA PRO A 369 -40.98 78.01 73.16
C PRO A 369 -39.77 77.90 72.21
N VAL A 370 -39.55 76.71 71.66
CA VAL A 370 -38.45 76.39 70.75
C VAL A 370 -39.01 75.67 69.53
N SER A 371 -38.83 76.27 68.35
CA SER A 371 -39.20 75.65 67.09
C SER A 371 -38.06 74.80 66.54
N PHE A 372 -38.39 73.62 66.02
CA PHE A 372 -37.43 72.81 65.28
C PHE A 372 -37.16 73.41 63.88
N PRO A 373 -35.93 73.28 63.35
CA PRO A 373 -35.58 73.66 61.98
C PRO A 373 -36.47 73.05 60.90
N THR A 374 -36.97 71.84 61.13
CA THR A 374 -37.99 71.18 60.31
C THR A 374 -38.98 70.42 61.19
N THR A 375 -40.21 70.25 60.73
CA THR A 375 -41.22 69.48 61.45
C THR A 375 -40.89 67.99 61.29
N PHE A 376 -40.87 67.23 62.39
CA PHE A 376 -40.86 65.76 62.32
C PHE A 376 -42.16 65.29 61.66
N PRO A 377 -42.13 64.65 60.47
CA PRO A 377 -43.33 64.34 59.71
C PRO A 377 -44.38 63.52 60.48
N ASN A 378 -43.94 62.60 61.32
CA ASN A 378 -44.81 61.71 62.09
C ASN A 378 -44.74 61.98 63.59
N ARG A 379 -43.54 61.97 64.18
CA ARG A 379 -43.39 62.07 65.64
C ARG A 379 -42.01 62.58 66.07
N CYS A 380 -42.00 63.56 66.97
CA CYS A 380 -40.83 63.81 67.82
C CYS A 380 -40.73 62.69 68.88
N VAL A 381 -39.67 61.87 68.79
CA VAL A 381 -39.43 60.72 69.68
C VAL A 381 -38.79 61.17 71.00
N GLY A 382 -37.98 62.22 70.99
CA GLY A 382 -37.41 62.76 72.23
C GLY A 382 -36.61 64.04 72.01
N VAL A 383 -36.53 64.85 73.07
CA VAL A 383 -35.73 66.08 73.15
C VAL A 383 -34.77 65.97 74.33
N PHE A 384 -33.51 66.26 74.08
CA PHE A 384 -32.41 66.20 75.03
C PHE A 384 -31.85 67.60 75.19
N LEU A 385 -31.64 68.03 76.42
CA LEU A 385 -31.18 69.37 76.77
C LEU A 385 -29.89 69.28 77.57
N THR A 386 -28.96 70.20 77.33
CA THR A 386 -27.80 70.42 78.18
C THR A 386 -27.56 71.92 78.34
N LEU A 387 -26.96 72.33 79.45
CA LEU A 387 -26.68 73.73 79.74
C LEU A 387 -25.73 74.35 78.69
N ASN A 388 -25.98 75.62 78.35
CA ASN A 388 -25.13 76.41 77.47
C ASN A 388 -24.77 77.74 78.17
N THR A 389 -23.48 78.08 78.17
CA THR A 389 -22.85 79.30 78.72
C THR A 389 -22.64 79.39 80.26
N THR A 390 -21.67 80.24 80.59
CA THR A 390 -20.75 80.28 81.72
C THR A 390 -21.38 80.65 83.07
N ILE A 391 -21.41 79.70 83.98
CA ILE A 391 -21.58 79.95 85.41
C ILE A 391 -20.23 80.23 86.05
N SER A 392 -20.16 81.27 86.89
CA SER A 392 -19.00 81.61 87.71
C SER A 392 -18.68 80.53 88.77
N ASN A 393 -19.60 79.59 89.02
CA ASN A 393 -19.41 78.43 89.90
C ASN A 393 -20.30 77.24 89.46
N LEU A 394 -19.75 76.01 89.45
CA LEU A 394 -20.48 74.77 89.16
C LEU A 394 -21.67 74.51 90.12
N ALA A 395 -21.68 75.15 91.30
CA ALA A 395 -22.75 75.05 92.30
C ALA A 395 -24.00 75.91 92.00
N ASP A 396 -23.97 76.76 90.96
CA ASP A 396 -25.03 77.76 90.69
C ASP A 396 -26.23 77.18 89.90
N SER A 397 -26.13 75.96 89.35
CA SER A 397 -27.27 75.27 88.75
C SER A 397 -27.97 74.37 89.77
N THR A 398 -29.02 74.89 90.37
CA THR A 398 -29.82 74.18 91.38
C THR A 398 -31.10 73.57 90.81
N ASN A 399 -31.37 73.74 89.50
CA ASN A 399 -32.64 73.39 88.88
C ASN A 399 -32.45 72.61 87.57
N ASN A 400 -33.31 71.62 87.35
CA ASN A 400 -33.27 70.80 86.14
C ASN A 400 -33.72 71.59 84.90
N LEU A 401 -33.05 71.39 83.78
CA LEU A 401 -33.57 71.73 82.45
C LEU A 401 -34.62 70.72 82.03
N ARG A 402 -35.75 71.20 81.50
CA ARG A 402 -36.83 70.32 81.01
C ARG A 402 -37.33 70.78 79.65
N ALA A 403 -37.57 69.82 78.77
CA ALA A 403 -38.43 70.00 77.62
C ALA A 403 -39.84 69.61 78.06
N VAL A 404 -40.76 70.56 78.02
CA VAL A 404 -42.19 70.36 78.28
C VAL A 404 -42.96 70.59 76.98
N ASP A 405 -44.15 70.00 76.86
CA ASP A 405 -45.03 70.14 75.70
C ASP A 405 -44.30 69.88 74.36
N THR A 406 -43.66 68.71 74.22
CA THR A 406 -42.99 68.31 72.97
C THR A 406 -44.01 67.94 71.89
N TYR A 407 -43.86 68.51 70.70
CA TYR A 407 -44.68 68.19 69.52
C TYR A 407 -43.78 68.14 68.28
N ASN A 408 -44.36 67.81 67.13
CA ASN A 408 -43.58 67.55 65.92
C ASN A 408 -42.81 68.77 65.38
N GLY A 409 -43.27 69.98 65.69
CA GLY A 409 -42.65 71.23 65.24
C GLY A 409 -41.77 71.91 66.29
N GLY A 410 -41.67 71.38 67.52
CA GLY A 410 -40.94 72.03 68.57
C GLY A 410 -41.21 71.49 69.97
N PHE A 411 -40.76 72.23 70.97
CA PHE A 411 -41.00 71.96 72.38
C PHE A 411 -40.92 73.26 73.17
N THR A 412 -41.37 73.25 74.42
CA THR A 412 -41.19 74.36 75.34
C THR A 412 -40.05 74.05 76.30
N TYR A 413 -39.03 74.88 76.32
CA TYR A 413 -37.98 74.84 77.34
C TYR A 413 -38.50 75.40 78.66
N ALA A 414 -38.27 74.71 79.78
CA ALA A 414 -38.62 75.18 81.11
C ALA A 414 -37.45 75.02 82.09
N SER A 415 -37.15 76.08 82.84
CA SER A 415 -36.18 76.06 83.95
C SER A 415 -36.53 77.13 84.98
N ALA A 416 -36.32 76.83 86.27
CA ALA A 416 -36.66 77.69 87.40
C ALA A 416 -35.46 78.33 88.11
N GLY A 417 -34.22 77.99 87.72
CA GLY A 417 -33.02 78.54 88.34
C GLY A 417 -32.56 79.83 87.66
N VAL A 418 -31.79 80.67 88.38
CA VAL A 418 -31.39 82.01 87.91
C VAL A 418 -30.26 81.92 86.88
N ALA A 419 -29.42 80.88 86.95
CA ALA A 419 -28.25 80.68 86.11
C ALA A 419 -28.57 80.07 84.72
N GLU A 420 -29.72 79.43 84.55
CA GLU A 420 -30.08 78.65 83.36
C GLU A 420 -30.70 79.52 82.25
N ILE A 421 -29.91 80.48 81.75
CA ILE A 421 -30.31 81.45 80.72
C ILE A 421 -30.12 80.95 79.27
N SER A 422 -29.36 79.88 79.05
CA SER A 422 -29.21 79.24 77.72
C SER A 422 -28.99 77.72 77.84
N ALA A 423 -29.42 76.98 76.82
CA ALA A 423 -29.26 75.52 76.72
C ALA A 423 -29.03 75.08 75.27
N PHE A 424 -28.20 74.06 75.07
CA PHE A 424 -28.19 73.29 73.82
C PHE A 424 -29.33 72.28 73.86
N TRP A 425 -29.89 71.98 72.69
CA TRP A 425 -30.87 70.93 72.56
C TRP A 425 -30.59 70.07 71.33
N MET A 426 -30.97 68.80 71.43
CA MET A 426 -31.03 67.85 70.34
C MET A 426 -32.38 67.14 70.38
N ALA A 427 -33.03 66.99 69.24
CA ALA A 427 -34.28 66.25 69.10
C ALA A 427 -34.13 65.15 68.08
N LYS A 428 -34.81 64.03 68.30
CA LYS A 428 -34.88 62.90 67.37
C LYS A 428 -36.33 62.57 67.05
N GLY A 429 -36.60 62.18 65.82
CA GLY A 429 -37.95 61.85 65.36
C GLY A 429 -37.96 61.41 63.90
N TYR A 430 -39.13 61.20 63.32
CA TYR A 430 -39.29 60.80 61.91
C TYR A 430 -40.66 61.21 61.39
#